data_AF-X0TDJ1-F1
#
_entry.id   AF-X0TDJ1-F1
#
_cell.length_a   1.000
_cell.length_b   1.000
_cell.length_c   1.000
_cell.angle_alpha   90.00
_cell.angle_beta   90.00
_cell.angle_gamma   90.00
#
_symmetry.space_group_name_H-M   'P 1'
#
loop_
_entity.id
_entity.type
_entity.pdbx_description
1 polymer ?
#
loop_
_entity_poly.entity_id
_entity_poly.type
_entity_poly.pdbx_seq_one_letter_code
_entity_poly.pdbx_strand_id
1 'polypeptide(L)'
;MEPDILFSDGDIFNFNGRRLRIVATPGHSICSCYIVDEEHEIYMAGDSAQGRGEARPLIFHSVAAYTNSLRKLLGEPIEVLVNSHPFPPYGKAVLRGRKYASTSRRA
;
A
#
# COMPACT_ATOMS: atom_id res chain seq x y z
N MET A 1 2.92 10.17 -22.68
CA MET A 1 3.46 11.05 -21.63
C MET A 1 4.62 10.29 -21.05
N GLU A 2 5.81 10.88 -21.03
CA GLU A 2 6.99 10.28 -20.42
C GLU A 2 7.11 10.77 -18.97
N PRO A 3 7.52 9.91 -18.02
CA PRO A 3 7.72 10.32 -16.64
C PRO A 3 9.00 11.16 -16.51
N ASP A 4 8.99 12.17 -15.65
CA ASP A 4 10.18 12.96 -15.33
C ASP A 4 11.20 12.16 -14.51
N ILE A 5 10.71 11.24 -13.67
CA ILE A 5 11.51 10.40 -12.78
C ILE A 5 10.89 9.00 -12.73
N LEU A 6 11.74 7.98 -12.76
CA LEU A 6 11.37 6.59 -12.56
C LEU A 6 11.86 6.11 -11.20
N PHE A 7 11.02 5.32 -10.53
CA PHE A 7 11.37 4.66 -9.27
C PHE A 7 11.21 3.15 -9.41
N SER A 8 12.08 2.43 -8.71
CA SER A 8 12.09 0.98 -8.56
C SER A 8 11.75 0.57 -7.12
N ASP A 9 11.44 -0.71 -6.92
CA ASP A 9 11.21 -1.26 -5.58
C ASP A 9 12.44 -1.06 -4.68
N GLY A 10 12.22 -0.56 -3.46
CA GLY A 10 13.29 -0.26 -2.52
C GLY A 10 14.01 1.06 -2.72
N ASP A 11 13.71 1.81 -3.79
CA ASP A 11 14.31 3.14 -3.99
C ASP A 11 13.94 4.08 -2.84
N ILE A 12 14.87 4.98 -2.54
CA ILE A 12 14.76 5.91 -1.44
C ILE A 12 15.02 7.31 -1.94
N PHE A 13 14.15 8.25 -1.60
CA PHE A 13 14.27 9.64 -1.99
C PHE A 13 14.00 10.56 -0.80
N ASN A 14 14.56 11.77 -0.86
CA ASN A 14 14.26 12.81 0.12
C ASN A 14 13.22 13.77 -0.44
N PHE A 15 12.18 14.04 0.35
CA PHE A 15 11.19 15.06 0.05
C PHE A 15 11.01 15.97 1.26
N ASN A 16 11.45 17.22 1.11
CA ASN A 16 11.36 18.25 2.17
C ASN A 16 11.95 17.77 3.52
N GLY A 17 13.13 17.15 3.48
CA GLY A 17 13.81 16.61 4.65
C GLY A 17 13.34 15.22 5.09
N ARG A 18 12.24 14.69 4.53
CA ARG A 18 11.73 13.35 4.85
C ARG A 18 12.34 12.30 3.93
N ARG A 19 12.86 11.22 4.51
CA ARG A 19 13.39 10.07 3.76
C ARG A 19 12.25 9.08 3.51
N LEU A 20 11.88 8.91 2.25
CA LEU A 20 10.75 8.09 1.82
C LEU A 20 11.25 6.90 0.99
N ARG A 21 10.73 5.71 1.26
CA ARG A 21 11.02 4.47 0.52
C ARG A 21 9.86 4.09 -0.39
N ILE A 22 10.18 3.60 -1.58
CA ILE A 22 9.23 3.00 -2.51
C ILE A 22 9.11 1.51 -2.22
N VAL A 23 7.87 1.01 -2.17
CA VAL A 23 7.58 -0.43 -2.08
C VAL A 23 6.65 -0.80 -3.22
N ALA A 24 7.13 -1.61 -4.15
CA ALA A 24 6.33 -2.08 -5.28
C ALA A 24 5.24 -3.05 -4.79
N THR A 25 4.00 -2.73 -5.13
CA THR A 25 2.82 -3.52 -4.75
C THR A 25 1.91 -3.79 -5.97
N PRO A 26 2.43 -4.44 -7.02
CA PRO A 26 1.67 -4.68 -8.23
C PRO A 26 0.44 -5.55 -7.94
N GLY A 27 -0.68 -5.26 -8.59
CA GLY A 27 -1.90 -6.05 -8.41
C GLY A 27 -3.14 -5.27 -8.81
N HIS A 28 -3.41 -4.16 -8.12
CA HIS A 28 -4.41 -3.19 -8.54
C HIS A 28 -4.08 -2.69 -9.95
N SER A 29 -2.89 -2.13 -10.11
CA SER A 29 -2.25 -1.89 -11.41
C SER A 29 -0.83 -2.51 -11.42
N ILE A 30 -0.17 -2.52 -12.58
CA ILE A 30 1.21 -3.00 -12.69
C ILE A 30 2.22 -2.09 -11.97
N CYS A 31 1.92 -0.79 -11.91
CA CYS A 31 2.80 0.24 -11.33
C CYS A 31 2.39 0.66 -9.91
N SER A 32 1.40 0.00 -9.31
CA SER A 32 1.00 0.22 -7.91
C SER A 32 2.20 0.11 -6.97
N CYS A 33 2.37 1.11 -6.11
CA CYS A 33 3.41 1.13 -5.08
C CYS A 33 2.92 1.83 -3.81
N TYR A 34 3.66 1.65 -2.72
CA TYR A 34 3.50 2.40 -1.49
C TYR A 34 4.67 3.38 -1.37
N ILE A 35 4.39 4.56 -0.85
CA ILE A 35 5.41 5.51 -0.41
C ILE A 35 5.45 5.46 1.11
N VAL A 36 6.61 5.14 1.66
CA VAL A 36 6.78 4.79 3.08
C VAL A 36 7.65 5.82 3.78
N ASP A 37 7.10 6.46 4.81
CA ASP A 37 7.86 7.20 5.82
C ASP A 37 8.22 6.19 6.93
N GLU A 38 9.46 5.71 6.89
CA GLU A 38 9.94 4.67 7.82
C GLU A 38 10.10 5.19 9.25
N GLU A 39 10.37 6.49 9.43
CA GLU A 39 10.56 7.11 10.74
C GLU A 39 9.24 7.15 11.52
N HIS A 40 8.14 7.39 10.82
CA HIS A 40 6.80 7.52 11.42
C HIS A 40 5.90 6.31 11.18
N GLU A 41 6.43 5.26 10.53
CA GLU A 41 5.68 4.03 10.21
C GLU A 41 4.39 4.31 9.39
N ILE A 42 4.46 5.28 8.47
CA ILE A 42 3.35 5.72 7.62
C ILE A 42 3.51 5.14 6.21
N TYR A 43 2.49 4.42 5.77
CA TYR A 43 2.44 3.75 4.48
C TYR A 43 1.33 4.38 3.64
N MET A 44 1.69 5.14 2.62
CA MET A 44 0.77 5.72 1.64
C MET A 44 0.56 4.70 0.52
N ALA A 45 -0.59 4.03 0.50
CA ALA A 45 -0.84 2.84 -0.31
C ALA A 45 -1.64 3.09 -1.60
N GLY A 46 -2.23 4.27 -1.75
CA GLY A 46 -3.17 4.56 -2.84
C GLY A 46 -4.35 3.57 -2.82
N ASP A 47 -4.57 2.88 -3.94
CA ASP A 47 -5.62 1.85 -4.08
C ASP A 47 -5.09 0.41 -3.89
N SER A 48 -3.86 0.28 -3.43
CA SER A 48 -3.17 -1.01 -3.37
C SER A 48 -3.53 -1.83 -2.11
N ALA A 49 -4.16 -1.23 -1.10
CA ALA A 49 -4.53 -1.88 0.17
C ALA A 49 -6.05 -2.03 0.39
N GLN A 50 -6.79 -2.39 -0.66
CA GLN A 50 -8.26 -2.61 -0.58
C GLN A 50 -8.68 -3.81 0.30
N GLY A 51 -7.77 -4.76 0.55
CA GLY A 51 -8.10 -6.02 1.19
C GLY A 51 -9.03 -6.89 0.33
N ARG A 52 -9.82 -7.75 0.97
CA ARG A 52 -10.83 -8.56 0.27
C ARG A 52 -12.12 -7.79 -0.07
N GLY A 53 -12.34 -6.64 0.55
CA GLY A 53 -13.58 -5.87 0.45
C GLY A 53 -14.83 -6.64 0.91
N GLU A 54 -16.00 -6.00 0.74
CA GLU A 54 -17.32 -6.67 0.75
C GLU A 54 -17.75 -7.07 -0.68
N ALA A 55 -17.12 -6.48 -1.69
CA ALA A 55 -17.24 -6.80 -3.11
C ALA A 55 -15.86 -7.20 -3.68
N ARG A 56 -15.79 -7.55 -4.97
CA ARG A 56 -14.50 -7.86 -5.61
C ARG A 56 -13.59 -6.62 -5.56
N PRO A 57 -12.36 -6.72 -5.03
CA PRO A 57 -11.40 -5.60 -5.07
C PRO A 57 -11.14 -5.17 -6.51
N LEU A 58 -10.90 -3.87 -6.70
CA LEU A 58 -10.56 -3.26 -7.99
C LEU A 58 -9.16 -3.73 -8.38
N ILE A 59 -9.08 -4.88 -9.02
CA ILE A 59 -7.83 -5.50 -9.48
C ILE A 59 -7.88 -5.48 -11.01
N PHE A 60 -7.08 -4.61 -11.62
CA PHE A 60 -7.01 -4.45 -13.07
C PHE A 60 -5.81 -5.15 -13.69
N HIS A 61 -4.84 -5.59 -12.89
CA HIS A 61 -3.63 -6.25 -13.38
C HIS A 61 -3.58 -7.74 -13.03
N SER A 62 -3.40 -8.10 -11.75
CA SER A 62 -3.21 -9.51 -11.36
C SER A 62 -3.58 -9.77 -9.91
N VAL A 63 -4.50 -10.72 -9.71
CA VAL A 63 -4.90 -11.18 -8.37
C VAL A 63 -3.73 -11.84 -7.65
N ALA A 64 -2.92 -12.64 -8.35
CA ALA A 64 -1.77 -13.30 -7.75
C ALA A 64 -0.71 -12.29 -7.28
N ALA A 65 -0.43 -11.28 -8.11
CA ALA A 65 0.48 -10.19 -7.73
C ALA A 65 -0.08 -9.42 -6.52
N TYR A 66 -1.38 -9.06 -6.57
CA TYR A 66 -2.07 -8.37 -5.49
C TYR A 66 -1.94 -9.10 -4.16
N THR A 67 -2.26 -10.40 -4.14
CA THR A 67 -2.17 -11.21 -2.92
C THR A 67 -0.73 -11.32 -2.42
N ASN A 68 0.26 -11.46 -3.31
CA ASN A 68 1.67 -11.49 -2.91
C ASN A 68 2.12 -10.14 -2.33
N SER A 69 1.66 -9.02 -2.89
CA SER A 69 1.91 -7.69 -2.34
C SER A 69 1.31 -7.52 -0.95
N LEU A 70 0.06 -7.93 -0.74
CA LEU A 70 -0.55 -7.90 0.60
C LEU A 70 0.20 -8.78 1.61
N ARG A 71 0.73 -9.93 1.17
CA ARG A 71 1.53 -10.81 2.04
C ARG A 71 2.85 -10.19 2.48
N LYS A 72 3.55 -9.49 1.58
CA LYS A 72 4.80 -8.78 1.94
C LYS A 72 4.58 -7.79 3.09
N LEU A 73 3.42 -7.12 3.09
CA LEU A 73 3.08 -6.09 4.07
C LEU A 73 2.73 -6.63 5.45
N LEU A 74 2.48 -7.94 5.60
CA LEU A 74 2.22 -8.57 6.91
C LEU A 74 3.39 -8.42 7.89
N GLY A 75 4.62 -8.30 7.39
CA GLY A 75 5.84 -8.17 8.20
C GLY A 75 6.31 -6.74 8.39
N GLU A 76 5.68 -5.76 7.74
CA GLU A 76 6.08 -4.35 7.83
C GLU A 76 5.51 -3.71 9.10
N PRO A 77 6.26 -2.81 9.76
CA PRO A 77 5.81 -2.10 10.95
C PRO A 77 4.86 -0.95 10.56
N ILE A 78 3.64 -1.29 10.12
CA ILE A 78 2.66 -0.30 9.67
C ILE A 78 1.87 0.22 10.88
N GLU A 79 2.17 1.43 11.34
CA GLU A 79 1.37 2.13 12.35
C GLU A 79 0.25 2.94 11.70
N VAL A 80 0.49 3.55 10.53
CA VAL A 80 -0.52 4.31 9.78
C VAL A 80 -0.56 3.84 8.34
N LEU A 81 -1.75 3.47 7.87
CA LEU A 81 -2.01 3.16 6.45
C LEU A 81 -2.93 4.22 5.85
N VAL A 82 -2.52 4.81 4.74
CA VAL A 82 -3.27 5.87 4.02
C VAL A 82 -3.64 5.37 2.63
N ASN A 83 -4.92 5.14 2.41
CA ASN A 83 -5.50 4.82 1.10
C ASN A 83 -6.01 6.08 0.41
N SER A 84 -6.13 6.06 -0.92
CA SER A 84 -6.76 7.15 -1.68
C SER A 84 -8.26 7.23 -1.44
N HIS A 85 -8.89 6.11 -1.08
CA HIS A 85 -10.33 6.02 -0.82
C HIS A 85 -10.64 5.21 0.45
N PRO A 86 -11.79 5.46 1.09
CA PRO A 86 -12.30 4.60 2.14
C PRO A 86 -12.73 3.25 1.56
N PHE A 87 -12.00 2.19 1.88
CA PHE A 87 -12.33 0.82 1.44
C PHE A 87 -13.00 0.00 2.56
N PRO A 88 -13.90 -0.94 2.22
CA PRO A 88 -14.38 -1.93 3.18
C PRO A 88 -13.21 -2.79 3.71
N PRO A 89 -13.31 -3.35 4.93
CA PRO A 89 -14.49 -3.29 5.81
C PRO A 89 -14.53 -2.03 6.67
N TYR A 90 -13.47 -1.22 6.70
CA TYR A 90 -13.36 -0.14 7.69
C TYR A 90 -14.02 1.16 7.25
N GLY A 91 -14.23 1.36 5.95
CA GLY A 91 -14.86 2.58 5.42
C GLY A 91 -14.08 3.84 5.78
N LYS A 92 -12.76 3.72 5.94
CA LYS A 92 -11.84 4.82 6.29
C LYS A 92 -10.64 4.82 5.36
N ALA A 93 -10.24 6.01 4.92
CA ALA A 93 -9.03 6.19 4.11
C ALA A 93 -7.75 6.13 4.96
N VAL A 94 -7.83 6.57 6.23
CA VAL A 94 -6.69 6.53 7.17
C VAL A 94 -6.98 5.51 8.27
N LEU A 95 -6.14 4.49 8.35
CA LEU A 95 -6.18 3.45 9.38
C LEU A 95 -4.99 3.62 10.32
N ARG A 96 -5.19 3.46 11.63
CA ARG A 96 -4.16 3.66 12.66
C ARG A 96 -4.10 2.50 13.65
N GLY A 97 -2.90 1.98 13.90
CA GLY A 97 -2.60 0.96 14.89
C GLY A 97 -3.00 -0.47 14.50
N ARG A 98 -2.53 -1.44 15.30
CA ARG A 98 -2.68 -2.89 15.05
C ARG A 98 -4.12 -3.41 14.96
N LYS A 99 -5.13 -2.62 15.35
CA LYS A 99 -6.56 -2.99 15.21
C LYS A 99 -6.97 -3.23 13.75
N TYR A 100 -6.21 -2.68 12.79
CA TYR A 100 -6.45 -2.85 11.36
C TYR A 100 -5.51 -3.87 10.68
N ALA A 101 -4.59 -4.49 11.44
CA ALA A 101 -3.64 -5.50 10.95
C ALA A 101 -4.29 -6.88 10.68
N SER A 102 -5.60 -7.04 10.94
CA SER A 102 -6.33 -8.29 10.73
C SER A 102 -6.78 -8.51 9.28
N THR A 103 -6.73 -7.47 8.44
CA THR A 103 -7.15 -7.50 7.02
C THR A 103 -6.31 -8.45 6.17
N SER A 104 -5.12 -8.80 6.64
CA SER A 104 -4.15 -9.68 5.99
C SER A 104 -4.07 -11.08 6.63
N ARG A 105 -4.75 -11.33 7.77
CA ARG A 105 -4.82 -12.67 8.40
C ARG A 105 -5.88 -13.60 7.79
N ARG A 106 -6.63 -13.14 6.80
CA ARG A 106 -7.63 -13.94 6.04
C ARG A 106 -7.42 -13.85 4.52
N ALA A 107 -6.19 -13.58 4.09
CA ALA A 107 -5.78 -13.60 2.67
C ALA A 107 -5.21 -14.96 2.27
#